data_AF-A0A7X9D779-F1
#
_entry.id   AF-A0A7X9D779-F1
#
_cell.length_a   1.000
_cell.length_b   1.000
_cell.length_c   1.000
_cell.angle_alpha   90.00
_cell.angle_beta   90.00
_cell.angle_gamma   90.00
#
_symmetry.space_group_name_H-M   'P 1'
#
loop_
_entity.id
_entity.type
_entity.pdbx_description
1 polymer ?
#
loop_
_entity_poly.entity_id
_entity_poly.type
_entity_poly.pdbx_seq_one_letter_code
_entity_poly.pdbx_strand_id
1 'polypeptide(L)'
;MNKHNCQNIVFHCIDFRLINETNDFIKNNYGKCDIVSVAGSSKEIADGNNYLLKQIEISHNLHHSIKVILIHHSDCGAYKTSYQFNDYKEEKEKQVKDMLKTESIIKEKFPDMTVEKVWAELEEDNVSFSKI
;
A
#
# COMPACT_ATOMS: atom_id res chain seq x y z
N MET A 1 -24.90 9.07 -8.51
CA MET A 1 -23.54 8.48 -8.43
C MET A 1 -23.55 7.15 -9.15
N ASN A 2 -22.73 6.99 -10.19
CA ASN A 2 -22.57 5.69 -10.87
C ASN A 2 -22.07 4.65 -9.87
N LYS A 3 -22.71 3.48 -9.81
CA LYS A 3 -22.39 2.39 -8.86
C LYS A 3 -20.97 1.82 -9.00
N HIS A 4 -20.24 2.22 -10.04
CA HIS A 4 -18.90 1.73 -10.39
C HIS A 4 -17.78 2.75 -10.20
N ASN A 5 -18.04 3.94 -9.64
CA ASN A 5 -16.96 4.91 -9.38
C ASN A 5 -16.31 4.65 -8.02
N CYS A 6 -15.05 4.22 -8.04
CA CYS A 6 -14.19 4.07 -6.88
C CYS A 6 -12.94 4.92 -7.13
N GLN A 7 -12.75 6.01 -6.38
CA GLN A 7 -11.65 6.94 -6.64
C GLN A 7 -10.29 6.44 -6.14
N ASN A 8 -10.27 5.37 -5.34
CA ASN A 8 -9.12 4.91 -4.60
C ASN A 8 -8.89 3.39 -4.80
N ILE A 9 -7.63 3.02 -4.97
CA ILE A 9 -7.15 1.64 -4.79
C ILE A 9 -6.10 1.63 -3.67
N VAL A 10 -6.22 0.67 -2.75
CA VAL A 10 -5.35 0.55 -1.57
C VAL A 10 -4.58 -0.77 -1.64
N PHE A 11 -3.27 -0.71 -1.37
CA PHE A 11 -2.43 -1.87 -1.14
C PHE A 11 -2.04 -1.92 0.34
N HIS A 12 -2.26 -3.06 0.98
CA HIS A 12 -1.78 -3.31 2.34
C HIS A 12 -1.36 -4.78 2.52
N CYS A 13 -0.69 -5.09 3.63
CA CYS A 13 -0.23 -6.45 3.91
C CYS A 13 -1.37 -7.41 4.31
N ILE A 14 -1.19 -8.71 4.09
CA ILE A 14 -2.07 -9.79 4.58
C ILE A 14 -1.91 -10.08 6.08
N ASP A 15 -0.96 -9.42 6.73
CA ASP A 15 -0.61 -9.66 8.12
C ASP A 15 -1.82 -9.42 9.03
N PHE A 16 -2.29 -10.49 9.68
CA PHE A 16 -3.52 -10.49 10.45
C PHE A 16 -3.50 -9.52 11.62
N ARG A 17 -2.31 -9.11 12.10
CA ARG A 17 -2.12 -8.22 13.25
C ARG A 17 -2.60 -6.79 13.02
N LEU A 18 -2.77 -6.40 11.75
CA LEU A 18 -3.19 -5.03 11.38
C LEU A 18 -4.48 -4.98 10.55
N ILE A 19 -5.13 -6.10 10.27
CA ILE A 19 -6.25 -6.13 9.32
C ILE A 19 -7.44 -5.30 9.82
N ASN A 20 -7.79 -5.39 11.10
CA ASN A 20 -8.95 -4.67 11.63
C ASN A 20 -8.71 -3.16 11.62
N GLU A 21 -7.57 -2.75 12.18
CA GLU A 21 -7.15 -1.36 12.32
C GLU A 21 -6.92 -0.72 10.94
N THR A 22 -6.37 -1.48 9.99
CA THR A 22 -6.18 -1.01 8.60
C THR A 22 -7.51 -0.85 7.88
N ASN A 23 -8.46 -1.77 8.06
CA ASN A 23 -9.79 -1.65 7.46
C ASN A 23 -10.54 -0.42 8.02
N ASP A 24 -10.46 -0.19 9.33
CA ASP A 24 -11.05 0.99 9.96
C ASP A 24 -10.36 2.28 9.49
N PHE A 25 -9.03 2.29 9.43
CA PHE A 25 -8.26 3.40 8.88
C PHE A 25 -8.67 3.72 7.44
N ILE A 26 -8.77 2.71 6.56
CA ILE A 26 -9.18 2.88 5.16
C ILE A 26 -10.59 3.46 5.07
N LYS A 27 -11.53 2.87 5.80
CA LYS A 27 -12.93 3.30 5.81
C LYS A 27 -13.08 4.74 6.27
N ASN A 28 -12.36 5.13 7.33
CA ASN A 28 -12.46 6.46 7.92
C ASN A 28 -11.76 7.56 7.11
N ASN A 29 -10.71 7.22 6.35
CA ASN A 29 -9.90 8.22 5.63
C ASN A 29 -10.16 8.28 4.11
N TYR A 30 -10.55 7.17 3.49
CA TYR A 30 -10.67 7.06 2.03
C TYR A 30 -12.05 6.58 1.57
N GLY A 31 -12.89 6.09 2.47
CA GLY A 31 -14.22 5.58 2.13
C GLY A 31 -14.15 4.29 1.31
N LYS A 32 -14.87 4.24 0.18
CA LYS A 32 -14.87 3.07 -0.71
C LYS A 32 -13.56 2.99 -1.49
N CYS A 33 -12.91 1.85 -1.40
CA CYS A 33 -11.65 1.56 -2.08
C CYS A 33 -11.71 0.17 -2.73
N ASP A 34 -11.01 -0.01 -3.84
CA ASP A 34 -10.56 -1.34 -4.24
C ASP A 34 -9.41 -1.74 -3.31
N ILE A 35 -9.52 -2.90 -2.65
CA ILE A 35 -8.53 -3.32 -1.64
C ILE A 35 -7.74 -4.50 -2.18
N VAL A 36 -6.42 -4.33 -2.25
CA VAL A 36 -5.46 -5.39 -2.58
C VAL A 36 -4.65 -5.71 -1.32
N SER A 37 -4.95 -6.86 -0.71
CA SER A 37 -4.20 -7.38 0.43
C SER A 37 -3.24 -8.48 -0.03
N VAL A 38 -1.93 -8.23 0.08
CA VAL A 38 -0.87 -9.13 -0.39
C VAL A 38 0.36 -9.02 0.52
N ALA A 39 1.11 -10.10 0.72
CA ALA A 39 2.31 -10.08 1.57
C ALA A 39 3.31 -9.00 1.11
N GLY A 40 3.73 -8.12 2.03
CA GLY A 40 4.61 -7.00 1.72
C GLY A 40 3.93 -5.84 0.99
N SER A 41 2.60 -5.82 0.89
CA SER A 41 1.86 -4.72 0.24
C SER A 41 2.35 -4.49 -1.20
N SER A 42 2.81 -3.30 -1.53
CA SER A 42 3.30 -2.96 -2.86
C SER A 42 4.76 -3.33 -3.14
N LYS A 43 5.46 -4.00 -2.20
CA LYS A 43 6.87 -4.40 -2.34
C LYS A 43 7.16 -5.03 -3.69
N GLU A 44 6.32 -5.97 -4.12
CA GLU A 44 6.54 -6.71 -5.36
C GLU A 44 6.49 -5.80 -6.60
N ILE A 45 5.75 -4.68 -6.58
CA ILE A 45 5.81 -3.69 -7.67
C ILE A 45 7.22 -3.07 -7.73
N ALA A 46 7.79 -2.71 -6.58
CA ALA A 46 9.16 -2.20 -6.50
C ALA A 46 10.18 -3.25 -7.01
N ASP A 47 9.88 -4.54 -6.87
CA ASP A 47 10.72 -5.63 -7.37
C ASP A 47 10.46 -6.00 -8.84
N GLY A 48 9.55 -5.30 -9.53
CA GLY A 48 9.27 -5.48 -10.96
C GLY A 48 8.12 -6.44 -11.29
N ASN A 49 7.27 -6.76 -10.31
CA ASN A 49 6.11 -7.62 -10.50
C ASN A 49 4.98 -6.90 -11.26
N ASN A 50 4.65 -7.42 -12.44
CA ASN A 50 3.63 -6.85 -13.31
C ASN A 50 2.18 -7.18 -12.88
N TYR A 51 1.96 -8.22 -12.06
CA TYR A 51 0.62 -8.63 -11.68
C TYR A 51 -0.07 -7.60 -10.78
N LEU A 52 0.65 -7.02 -9.81
CA LEU A 52 0.10 -5.99 -8.93
C LEU A 52 -0.17 -4.68 -9.69
N LEU A 53 0.71 -4.32 -10.64
CA LEU A 53 0.46 -3.19 -11.56
C LEU A 53 -0.80 -3.40 -12.41
N LYS A 54 -1.11 -4.65 -12.77
CA LYS A 54 -2.34 -4.96 -13.50
C LYS A 54 -3.59 -4.70 -12.66
N GLN A 55 -3.53 -4.86 -11.33
CA GLN A 55 -4.66 -4.51 -10.46
C GLN A 55 -4.93 -3.01 -10.44
N ILE A 56 -3.86 -2.18 -10.43
CA ILE A 56 -3.98 -0.72 -10.59
C ILE A 56 -4.61 -0.39 -11.94
N GLU A 57 -4.16 -1.02 -13.02
CA GLU A 57 -4.71 -0.82 -14.36
C GLU A 57 -6.21 -1.16 -14.44
N ILE A 58 -6.63 -2.27 -13.83
CA ILE A 58 -8.03 -2.71 -13.80
C ILE A 58 -8.86 -1.69 -13.02
N SER A 59 -8.42 -1.30 -11.83
CA SER A 59 -9.12 -0.32 -10.99
C SER A 59 -9.22 1.06 -11.66
N HIS A 60 -8.14 1.52 -12.30
CA HIS A 60 -8.13 2.74 -13.09
C HIS A 60 -9.13 2.67 -14.26
N ASN A 61 -9.09 1.62 -15.07
CA ASN A 61 -9.88 1.54 -16.30
C ASN A 61 -11.37 1.25 -16.04
N LEU A 62 -11.68 0.39 -15.06
CA LEU A 62 -13.05 -0.07 -14.83
C LEU A 62 -13.76 0.72 -13.73
N HIS A 63 -13.02 1.17 -12.71
CA HIS A 63 -13.60 1.86 -11.55
C HIS A 63 -13.22 3.34 -11.48
N HIS A 64 -12.41 3.82 -12.42
CA HIS A 64 -11.95 5.21 -12.51
C HIS A 64 -11.19 5.70 -11.27
N SER A 65 -10.41 4.80 -10.67
CA SER A 65 -9.50 5.17 -9.58
C SER A 65 -8.42 6.14 -10.06
N ILE A 66 -8.21 7.21 -9.29
CA ILE A 66 -7.21 8.27 -9.56
C ILE A 66 -6.19 8.40 -8.43
N LYS A 67 -6.37 7.67 -7.33
CA LYS A 67 -5.46 7.65 -6.19
C LYS A 67 -5.10 6.21 -5.81
N VAL A 68 -3.80 5.95 -5.71
CA VAL A 68 -3.23 4.73 -5.14
C VAL A 68 -2.77 5.03 -3.72
N ILE A 69 -3.17 4.20 -2.76
CA ILE A 69 -2.71 4.29 -1.37
C ILE A 69 -1.82 3.07 -1.11
N LEU A 70 -0.57 3.32 -0.70
CA LEU A 70 0.39 2.29 -0.33
C LEU A 70 0.52 2.29 1.18
N ILE A 71 0.02 1.23 1.83
CA ILE A 71 0.17 1.05 3.28
C ILE A 71 1.23 -0.02 3.51
N HIS A 72 2.35 0.40 4.08
CA HIS A 72 3.46 -0.45 4.52
C HIS A 72 3.50 -0.47 6.05
N HIS A 73 4.07 -1.51 6.66
CA HIS A 73 4.00 -1.66 8.10
C HIS A 73 5.31 -2.13 8.74
N SER A 74 5.48 -1.81 10.02
CA SER A 74 6.60 -2.28 10.82
C SER A 74 6.54 -3.78 11.09
N ASP A 75 7.68 -4.41 11.35
CA ASP A 75 7.77 -5.85 11.61
C ASP A 75 7.14 -6.71 10.51
N CYS A 76 7.43 -6.39 9.24
CA CYS A 76 6.86 -7.06 8.10
C CYS A 76 7.66 -8.32 7.72
N GLY A 77 7.03 -9.49 7.82
CA GLY A 77 7.67 -10.77 7.50
C GLY A 77 8.18 -10.88 6.06
N ALA A 78 7.48 -10.29 5.08
CA ALA A 78 7.91 -10.30 3.68
C ALA A 78 9.20 -9.49 3.47
N TYR A 79 9.35 -8.38 4.18
CA TYR A 79 10.55 -7.56 4.17
C TYR A 79 11.70 -8.23 4.92
N LYS A 80 11.45 -8.76 6.12
CA LYS A 80 12.46 -9.47 6.93
C LYS A 80 12.97 -10.78 6.30
N THR A 81 12.20 -11.37 5.39
CA THR A 81 12.67 -12.53 4.60
C THR A 81 13.64 -12.10 3.50
N SER A 82 13.48 -10.89 2.97
CA SER A 82 14.27 -10.39 1.84
C SER A 82 15.50 -9.58 2.28
N TYR A 83 15.46 -9.02 3.49
CA TYR A 83 16.46 -8.09 4.03
C TYR A 83 16.77 -8.41 5.49
N GLN A 84 18.03 -8.20 5.87
CA GLN A 84 18.43 -8.18 7.27
C GLN A 84 18.49 -6.73 7.73
N PHE A 85 17.71 -6.39 8.76
CA PHE A 85 17.68 -5.06 9.35
C PHE A 85 18.31 -5.10 10.73
N ASN A 86 19.15 -4.11 11.05
CA ASN A 86 19.74 -3.96 12.37
C ASN A 86 18.73 -3.42 13.38
N ASP A 87 17.83 -2.57 12.93
CA ASP A 87 16.78 -1.97 13.74
C ASP A 87 15.52 -1.67 12.92
N TYR A 88 14.49 -1.21 13.63
CA TYR A 88 13.21 -0.79 13.05
C TYR A 88 13.35 0.40 12.07
N LYS A 89 14.31 1.31 12.30
CA LYS A 89 14.47 2.49 11.46
C LYS A 89 14.97 2.11 10.07
N GLU A 90 15.92 1.17 10.00
CA GLU A 90 16.42 0.63 8.74
C GLU A 90 15.33 -0.09 7.94
N GLU A 91 14.46 -0.86 8.62
CA GLU A 91 13.28 -1.47 7.99
C GLU A 91 12.38 -0.40 7.36
N LYS A 92 12.01 0.62 8.13
CA LYS A 92 11.15 1.71 7.67
C LYS A 92 11.77 2.46 6.49
N GLU A 93 13.06 2.81 6.56
CA GLU A 93 13.78 3.49 5.48
C GLU A 93 13.75 2.66 4.18
N LYS A 94 13.92 1.33 4.28
CA LYS A 94 13.84 0.45 3.11
C LYS A 94 12.43 0.39 2.52
N GLN A 95 11.42 0.20 3.36
CA GLN A 95 10.02 0.15 2.92
C GLN A 95 9.59 1.48 2.28
N VAL A 96 9.98 2.63 2.85
CA VAL A 96 9.75 3.96 2.26
C VAL A 96 10.42 4.11 0.91
N LYS A 97 11.66 3.64 0.76
CA LYS A 97 12.37 3.65 -0.53
C LYS A 97 11.63 2.84 -1.59
N ASP A 98 11.06 1.69 -1.22
CA ASP A 98 10.29 0.86 -2.14
C ASP A 98 8.93 1.46 -2.48
N MET A 99 8.27 2.14 -1.52
CA MET A 99 7.07 2.92 -1.80
C MET A 99 7.35 4.05 -2.79
N LEU A 100 8.48 4.76 -2.65
CA LEU A 100 8.90 5.80 -3.61
C LEU A 100 9.19 5.22 -5.00
N LYS A 101 9.89 4.07 -5.06
CA LYS A 101 10.13 3.36 -6.32
C LYS A 101 8.81 2.92 -6.97
N THR A 102 7.89 2.38 -6.18
CA THR A 102 6.54 1.99 -6.61
C THR A 102 5.80 3.20 -7.19
N GLU A 103 5.83 4.34 -6.51
CA GLU A 103 5.21 5.58 -6.98
C GLU A 103 5.77 6.02 -8.35
N SER A 104 7.09 5.98 -8.54
CA SER A 104 7.69 6.32 -9.83
C SER A 104 7.19 5.41 -10.95
N ILE A 105 7.14 4.10 -10.71
CA ILE A 105 6.63 3.11 -11.68
C ILE A 105 5.15 3.36 -12.01
N ILE A 106 4.34 3.66 -10.99
CA ILE A 106 2.91 3.98 -11.18
C ILE A 106 2.76 5.23 -12.04
N LYS A 107 3.48 6.32 -11.71
CA LYS A 107 3.38 7.59 -12.44
C LYS A 107 3.90 7.53 -13.88
N GLU A 108 4.88 6.66 -14.14
CA GLU A 108 5.34 6.40 -15.51
C GLU A 108 4.24 5.74 -16.35
N LYS A 109 3.48 4.81 -15.77
CA LYS A 109 2.41 4.07 -16.48
C LYS A 109 1.06 4.78 -16.47
N PHE A 110 0.76 5.53 -15.42
CA PHE A 110 -0.52 6.21 -15.16
C PHE A 110 -0.26 7.66 -14.69
N PRO A 111 0.08 8.58 -15.60
CA PRO A 111 0.53 9.95 -15.24
C PRO A 111 -0.52 10.80 -14.53
N ASP A 112 -1.80 10.46 -14.64
CA ASP A 112 -2.94 11.13 -14.03
C ASP A 112 -3.27 10.62 -12.61
N MET A 113 -2.64 9.51 -12.18
CA MET A 113 -2.83 8.97 -10.84
C MET A 113 -1.92 9.63 -9.81
N THR A 114 -2.45 9.80 -8.61
CA THR A 114 -1.70 10.24 -7.43
C THR A 114 -1.36 9.05 -6.52
N VAL A 115 -0.28 9.14 -5.75
CA VAL A 115 0.13 8.08 -4.83
C VAL A 115 0.30 8.65 -3.43
N GLU A 116 -0.42 8.09 -2.46
CA GLU A 116 -0.31 8.40 -1.04
C GLU A 116 0.38 7.24 -0.32
N LYS A 117 1.36 7.56 0.53
CA LYS A 117 2.15 6.58 1.27
C LYS A 117 1.79 6.66 2.74
N VAL A 118 1.51 5.52 3.34
CA VAL A 118 1.10 5.41 4.74
C VAL A 118 1.99 4.37 5.41
N TRP A 119 2.56 4.76 6.53
CA TRP A 119 3.24 3.88 7.45
C TRP A 119 2.29 3.45 8.57
N ALA A 120 2.14 2.14 8.73
CA ALA A 120 1.42 1.50 9.83
C ALA A 120 2.43 0.95 10.84
N GLU A 121 2.44 1.49 12.05
CA GLU A 121 3.27 1.02 13.15
C GLU A 121 2.51 -0.01 13.98
N LEU A 122 3.04 -1.22 14.12
CA LEU A 122 2.56 -2.18 15.11
C LEU A 122 3.00 -1.74 16.50
N GLU A 123 2.02 -1.51 17.38
CA GLU A 123 2.20 -1.27 18.81
C GLU A 123 1.73 -2.51 19.60
N GLU A 124 1.85 -2.49 20.93
CA GLU A 124 1.56 -3.66 21.78
C GLU A 124 0.12 -4.19 21.62
N ASP A 125 -0.86 -3.29 21.52
CA ASP A 125 -2.29 -3.62 21.43
C ASP A 125 -3.02 -2.87 20.30
N ASN A 126 -2.32 -2.15 19.41
CA ASN A 126 -2.95 -1.33 18.36
C ASN A 126 -2.01 -1.09 17.16
N VAL A 127 -2.51 -0.38 16.16
CA VAL A 127 -1.76 0.09 15.00
C VAL A 127 -1.91 1.60 14.85
N SER A 128 -0.80 2.33 14.82
CA SER A 128 -0.81 3.76 14.49
C SER A 128 -0.46 4.01 13.02
N PHE A 129 -1.14 4.97 12.39
CA PHE A 129 -0.98 5.27 10.98
C PHE A 129 -0.44 6.68 10.78
N SER A 130 0.59 6.83 9.95
CA SER A 130 1.19 8.12 9.60
C SER A 130 1.41 8.25 8.10
N LYS A 131 1.07 9.41 7.52
CA LYS A 131 1.34 9.70 6.11
C LYS A 131 2.81 10.10 5.93
N ILE A 132 3.42 9.72 4.80
CA ILE A 132 4.83 9.94 4.47
C ILE A 132 4.98 10.76 3.19
#